data_AF-A0A0J6IE07-F1
#
_entry.id   AF-A0A0J6IE07-F1
#
_cell.length_a   1.000
_cell.length_b   1.000
_cell.length_c   1.000
_cell.angle_alpha   90.00
_cell.angle_beta   90.00
_cell.angle_gamma   90.00
#
_symmetry.space_group_name_H-M   'P 1'
#
loop_
_entity.id
_entity.type
_entity.pdbx_description
1 polymer ?
#
loop_
_entity_poly.entity_id
_entity_poly.type
_entity_poly.pdbx_seq_one_letter_code
_entity_poly.pdbx_strand_id
1 'polypeptide(L)'
;MIQPRPFVRLAPITANQTSRNPKILLGGKHQPTLLRYLDGWPRRKGQTSAFLIQFVEVDDELTRFAADSFDLAVIQSPSAENAELVIRNLIRVSRQGLITLR
;
A
#
# COMPACT_ATOMS: atom_id res chain seq x y z
N MET A 1 -35.09 3.96 9.81
CA MET A 1 -34.54 3.51 8.50
C MET A 1 -33.03 3.49 8.59
N ILE A 2 -32.41 2.30 8.54
CA ILE A 2 -30.95 2.14 8.56
C ILE A 2 -30.47 2.33 7.12
N GLN A 3 -29.92 3.49 6.78
CA GLN A 3 -29.27 3.68 5.49
C GLN A 3 -28.03 2.79 5.43
N PRO A 4 -27.89 1.90 4.42
CA PRO A 4 -26.66 1.15 4.23
C PRO A 4 -25.55 2.16 3.96
N ARG A 5 -24.57 2.24 4.88
CA ARG A 5 -23.36 3.02 4.61
C ARG A 5 -22.73 2.46 3.34
N PRO A 6 -22.41 3.29 2.34
CA PRO A 6 -21.67 2.80 1.19
C PRO A 6 -20.38 2.17 1.71
N PHE A 7 -20.09 0.94 1.27
CA PHE A 7 -18.78 0.29 1.51
C PHE A 7 -17.62 1.09 0.91
N VAL A 8 -17.93 2.12 0.12
CA VAL A 8 -16.97 3.07 -0.45
C VAL A 8 -16.70 4.18 0.56
N ARG A 9 -15.56 4.08 1.24
CA ARG A 9 -15.07 5.14 2.14
C ARG A 9 -14.37 6.22 1.32
N LEU A 10 -15.02 7.38 1.16
CA LEU A 10 -14.43 8.58 0.55
C LEU A 10 -13.51 9.36 1.53
N ALA A 11 -12.85 8.65 2.45
CA ALA A 11 -11.83 9.25 3.28
C ALA A 11 -10.48 9.04 2.59
N PRO A 12 -9.51 9.96 2.74
CA PRO A 12 -8.16 9.69 2.29
C PRO A 12 -7.69 8.35 2.86
N ILE A 13 -6.94 7.55 2.08
CA ILE A 13 -6.40 6.24 2.48
C ILE A 13 -5.68 6.32 3.86
N THR A 14 -5.18 7.52 4.17
CA THR A 14 -4.40 7.89 5.36
C THR A 14 -5.22 8.20 6.61
N ALA A 15 -6.55 8.31 6.49
CA ALA A 15 -7.40 8.81 7.56
C ALA A 15 -7.30 8.00 8.85
N ASN A 16 -6.97 6.71 8.76
CA ASN A 16 -6.78 5.81 9.90
C ASN A 16 -5.31 5.45 10.18
N GLN A 17 -4.34 6.03 9.49
CA GLN A 17 -2.93 5.76 9.82
C GLN A 17 -2.59 6.39 11.16
N THR A 18 -2.24 5.57 12.14
CA THR A 18 -1.89 6.00 13.50
C THR A 18 -0.37 6.17 13.69
N SER A 19 0.45 5.64 12.76
CA SER A 19 1.91 5.69 12.84
C SER A 19 2.47 7.07 12.47
N ARG A 20 3.46 7.54 13.24
CA ARG A 20 4.20 8.80 12.98
C ARG A 20 5.15 8.71 11.78
N ASN A 21 5.57 7.50 11.40
CA ASN A 21 6.45 7.26 10.25
C ASN A 21 6.00 5.95 9.58
N PRO A 22 5.05 6.02 8.62
CA PRO A 22 4.51 4.83 8.00
C PRO A 22 5.58 4.13 7.16
N LYS A 23 5.65 2.80 7.28
CA LYS A 23 6.47 1.97 6.41
C LYS A 23 5.65 1.53 5.19
N ILE A 24 6.07 1.96 4.01
CA ILE A 24 5.37 1.74 2.74
C ILE A 24 6.20 0.80 1.87
N LEU A 25 5.56 -0.26 1.39
CA LEU A 25 6.13 -1.16 0.40
C LEU A 25 5.66 -0.74 -1.01
N LEU A 26 6.60 -0.58 -1.93
CA LEU A 26 6.33 -0.26 -3.34
C LEU A 26 6.87 -1.38 -4.24
N GLY A 27 5.97 -2.10 -4.89
CA GLY A 27 6.31 -3.15 -5.85
C GLY A 27 5.99 -2.76 -7.28
N GLY A 28 6.97 -2.83 -8.17
CA GLY A 28 6.73 -2.70 -9.61
C GLY A 28 7.83 -1.98 -10.39
N LYS A 29 7.79 -2.14 -11.71
CA LYS A 29 8.87 -1.74 -12.63
C LYS A 29 9.11 -0.22 -12.73
N HIS A 30 8.11 0.60 -12.37
CA HIS A 30 8.20 2.07 -12.47
C HIS A 30 7.97 2.72 -11.12
N GLN A 31 9.05 2.78 -10.35
CA GLN A 31 9.12 3.34 -9.00
C GLN A 31 8.83 4.86 -8.94
N PRO A 32 9.30 5.72 -9.87
CA PRO A 32 9.00 7.15 -9.81
C PRO A 32 7.52 7.46 -9.95
N THR A 33 6.81 6.70 -10.79
CA THR A 33 5.35 6.85 -10.95
C THR A 33 4.61 6.43 -9.69
N LEU A 34 5.06 5.36 -9.02
CA LEU A 34 4.48 4.91 -7.75
C LEU A 34 4.70 5.95 -6.64
N LEU A 35 5.90 6.53 -6.57
CA LEU A 35 6.18 7.65 -5.67
C LEU A 35 5.26 8.84 -5.94
N ARG A 36 4.99 9.17 -7.22
CA ARG A 36 4.09 10.28 -7.56
C ARG A 36 2.65 10.05 -7.11
N TYR A 37 2.18 8.81 -7.09
CA TYR A 37 0.88 8.49 -6.48
C TYR A 37 0.89 8.68 -4.95
N LEU A 38 2.05 8.52 -4.31
CA LEU A 38 2.24 8.82 -2.89
C LEU A 38 2.49 10.33 -2.63
N ASP A 39 2.96 11.12 -3.59
CA ASP A 39 3.19 12.56 -3.36
C ASP A 39 1.90 13.33 -3.01
N GLY A 40 0.74 12.81 -3.43
CA GLY A 40 -0.58 13.31 -3.06
C GLY A 40 -1.04 12.91 -1.64
N TRP A 41 -0.20 12.22 -0.85
CA TRP A 41 -0.53 11.76 0.49
C TRP A 41 -0.84 12.94 1.41
N PRO A 42 -2.04 12.99 2.04
CA PRO A 42 -2.42 14.06 2.95
C PRO A 42 -1.35 14.27 4.03
N ARG A 43 -0.62 15.38 3.92
CA ARG A 43 0.24 15.88 4.99
C ARG A 43 -0.66 16.29 6.14
N ARG A 44 -0.68 15.53 7.23
CA ARG A 44 -1.49 15.89 8.42
C ARG A 44 -1.06 17.28 8.89
N LYS A 45 -1.97 18.26 8.81
CA LYS A 45 -1.84 19.60 9.41
C LYS A 45 -0.47 20.27 9.16
N GLY A 46 0.00 20.26 7.91
CA GLY A 46 1.26 20.93 7.55
C GLY A 46 2.54 20.29 8.08
N GLN A 47 2.45 19.16 8.80
CA GLN A 47 3.62 18.38 9.18
C GLN A 47 4.02 17.45 8.04
N THR A 48 5.29 17.52 7.68
CA THR A 48 5.96 16.54 6.81
C THR A 48 5.91 15.18 7.49
N SER A 49 5.11 14.25 6.94
CA SER A 49 5.23 12.84 7.28
C SER A 49 6.46 12.32 6.57
N ALA A 50 7.48 11.93 7.33
CA ALA A 50 8.52 11.06 6.77
C ALA A 50 7.86 9.71 6.45
N PHE A 51 8.25 9.09 5.33
CA PHE A 51 7.84 7.74 4.96
C PHE A 51 9.09 6.88 4.84
N LEU A 52 9.01 5.65 5.34
CA LEU A 52 10.02 4.64 5.06
C LEU A 52 9.55 3.84 3.86
N ILE A 53 10.15 4.08 2.69
CA ILE A 53 9.77 3.43 1.45
C ILE A 53 10.73 2.28 1.17
N GLN A 54 10.18 1.07 1.05
CA GLN A 54 10.89 -0.12 0.62
C GLN A 54 10.46 -0.48 -0.79
N PHE A 55 11.41 -0.65 -1.70
CA PHE A 55 11.15 -1.10 -3.05
C PHE A 55 11.34 -2.61 -3.17
N VAL A 56 10.49 -3.23 -3.99
CA VAL A 56 10.63 -4.62 -4.43
C VAL A 56 10.40 -4.73 -5.93
N GLU A 57 11.24 -5.52 -6.60
CA GLU A 57 11.14 -5.70 -8.06
C GLU A 57 10.30 -6.92 -8.46
N VAL A 58 10.24 -7.95 -7.62
CA VAL A 58 9.69 -9.27 -7.98
C VAL A 58 8.86 -9.86 -6.83
N ASP A 59 7.84 -10.64 -7.20
CA ASP A 59 6.89 -11.33 -6.31
C ASP A 59 7.56 -12.16 -5.20
N ASP A 60 8.75 -12.73 -5.47
CA ASP A 60 9.53 -13.53 -4.51
C ASP A 60 10.11 -12.71 -3.35
N GLU A 61 10.28 -11.40 -3.50
CA GLU A 61 10.83 -10.57 -2.42
C GLU A 61 9.83 -10.36 -1.28
N LEU A 62 8.52 -10.52 -1.56
CA LEU A 62 7.47 -10.40 -0.55
C LEU A 62 7.55 -11.48 0.52
N THR A 63 8.09 -12.65 0.20
CA THR A 63 8.22 -13.76 1.15
C THR A 63 9.20 -13.47 2.29
N ARG A 64 10.19 -12.60 2.04
CA ARG A 64 11.29 -12.29 2.99
C ARG A 64 10.86 -11.41 4.16
N PHE A 65 9.77 -10.67 4.01
CA PHE A 65 9.29 -9.77 5.07
C PHE A 65 8.50 -10.54 6.13
N ALA A 66 8.46 -10.03 7.36
CA ALA A 66 7.60 -10.59 8.40
C ALA A 66 6.13 -10.17 8.19
N ALA A 67 5.21 -10.85 8.86
CA ALA A 67 3.81 -10.43 8.86
C ALA A 67 3.63 -9.01 9.44
N ASP A 68 2.65 -8.26 8.95
CA ASP A 68 2.30 -6.91 9.41
C ASP A 68 3.47 -5.90 9.49
N SER A 69 4.48 -6.10 8.64
CA SER A 69 5.70 -5.28 8.60
C SER A 69 5.48 -3.90 7.97
N PHE A 70 4.45 -3.77 7.13
CA PHE A 70 4.18 -2.56 6.37
C PHE A 70 2.80 -1.99 6.71
N ASP A 71 2.73 -0.67 6.84
CA ASP A 71 1.48 0.04 7.07
C ASP A 71 0.66 0.14 5.79
N LEU A 72 1.32 0.23 4.63
CA LEU A 72 0.71 0.16 3.31
C LEU A 72 1.62 -0.59 2.33
N ALA A 73 1.04 -1.46 1.51
CA ALA A 73 1.70 -1.99 0.32
C ALA A 73 0.97 -1.54 -0.96
N VAL A 74 1.73 -0.98 -1.91
CA VAL A 74 1.24 -0.63 -3.25
C VAL A 74 2.03 -1.44 -4.26
N ILE A 75 1.33 -2.21 -5.07
CA ILE A 75 1.96 -2.97 -6.15
C ILE A 75 1.32 -2.67 -7.50
N GLN A 76 2.11 -2.81 -8.55
CA GLN A 76 1.59 -2.99 -9.90
C GLN A 76 0.77 -4.29 -9.96
N SER A 77 -0.32 -4.29 -10.75
CA SER A 77 -1.12 -5.49 -10.98
C SER A 77 -0.24 -6.68 -11.38
N PRO A 78 -0.29 -7.80 -10.64
CA PRO A 78 0.43 -9.02 -11.02
C PRO A 78 -0.22 -9.67 -12.25
N SER A 79 0.51 -10.60 -12.88
CA SER A 79 -0.05 -11.50 -13.89
C SER A 79 -1.07 -12.46 -13.26
N ALA A 80 -1.96 -13.03 -14.07
CA ALA A 80 -2.95 -13.99 -13.58
C ALA A 80 -2.32 -15.21 -12.91
N GLU A 81 -1.19 -15.69 -13.43
CA GLU A 81 -0.42 -16.83 -12.91
C GLU A 81 0.10 -16.60 -11.49
N ASN A 82 0.54 -15.37 -11.20
CA ASN A 82 1.15 -15.03 -9.90
C ASN A 82 0.18 -14.36 -8.93
N ALA A 83 -1.02 -13.97 -9.38
CA ALA A 83 -1.96 -13.16 -8.62
C ALA A 83 -2.27 -13.74 -7.24
N GLU A 84 -2.53 -15.04 -7.15
CA GLU A 84 -2.85 -15.70 -5.88
C GLU A 84 -1.68 -15.61 -4.88
N LEU A 85 -0.47 -15.94 -5.33
CA LEU A 85 0.73 -15.90 -4.50
C LEU A 85 1.02 -14.48 -4.01
N VAL A 86 0.92 -13.50 -4.92
CA VAL A 86 1.18 -12.10 -4.62
C VAL A 86 0.16 -11.54 -3.65
N ILE A 87 -1.14 -11.78 -3.89
CA ILE A 87 -2.22 -11.35 -2.99
C ILE A 87 -2.05 -11.98 -1.61
N ARG A 88 -1.74 -13.27 -1.54
CA ARG A 88 -1.49 -13.96 -0.26
C ARG A 88 -0.32 -13.33 0.50
N ASN A 89 0.79 -13.09 -0.18
CA ASN A 89 1.95 -12.46 0.43
C ASN A 89 1.66 -11.02 0.88
N LEU A 90 0.91 -10.25 0.09
CA LEU A 90 0.47 -8.90 0.44
C LEU A 90 -0.40 -8.87 1.69
N ILE A 91 -1.40 -9.76 1.77
CA ILE A 91 -2.28 -9.87 2.94
C ILE A 91 -1.45 -10.15 4.20
N ARG A 92 -0.41 -10.99 4.08
CA ARG A 92 0.46 -11.31 5.21
C ARG A 92 1.32 -10.13 5.65
N VAL A 93 1.98 -9.43 4.74
CA VAL A 93 3.01 -8.45 5.08
C VAL A 93 2.45 -7.04 5.34
N SER A 94 1.24 -6.75 4.86
CA SER A 94 0.67 -5.41 4.87
C SER A 94 -0.57 -5.30 5.77
N ARG A 95 -0.61 -4.23 6.56
CA ARG A 95 -1.79 -3.84 7.34
C ARG A 95 -2.87 -3.20 6.46
N GLN A 96 -2.47 -2.65 5.32
CA GLN A 96 -3.32 -2.08 4.27
C GLN A 96 -2.69 -2.36 2.90
N GLY A 97 -3.51 -2.65 1.88
CA GLY A 97 -3.02 -2.97 0.53
C GLY A 97 -3.78 -2.23 -0.56
N LEU A 98 -3.07 -1.89 -1.66
CA LEU A 98 -3.63 -1.30 -2.87
C LEU A 98 -3.00 -1.94 -4.12
N ILE A 99 -3.83 -2.39 -5.06
CA ILE A 99 -3.39 -2.92 -6.36
C ILE A 99 -3.75 -1.90 -7.43
N THR A 100 -2.75 -1.44 -8.19
CA THR A 100 -2.97 -0.50 -9.28
C THR A 100 -3.07 -1.25 -10.61
N LEU A 101 -4.17 -1.03 -11.33
CA LEU A 101 -4.29 -1.43 -12.73
C LEU A 101 -3.42 -0.46 -13.56
N ARG A 102 -2.48 -1.01 -14.33
CA ARG A 102 -1.69 -0.27 -15.32
C ARG A 102 -2.09 -0.75 -16.70
#